data_AF-A0A2T4BWZ6-F1
#
_entry.id   AF-A0A2T4BWZ6-F1
#
_cell.length_a   1.000
_cell.length_b   1.000
_cell.length_c   1.000
_cell.angle_alpha   90.00
_cell.angle_beta   90.00
_cell.angle_gamma   90.00
#
_symmetry.space_group_name_H-M   'P 1'
#
loop_
_entity.id
_entity.type
_entity.pdbx_description
1 polymer ?
#
loop_
_entity_poly.entity_id
_entity_poly.type
_entity_poly.pdbx_seq_one_letter_code
_entity_poly.pdbx_strand_id
1 'polypeptide(L)'
;TQTTDIFRLNIAKLKVMESERHKMTGEPALAIKDDEILEFATKHYEDLARSTGCWNGRQIRNAFQIASSLALHNYTKDADAARAKGQLPPAAPVLDRRLFDKVQMSTQSFDKHMKKEEGKYDDGLPLRATFQE
;
A
#
# COMPACT_ATOMS: atom_id res chain seq x y z
N THR A 1 -13.64 -7.72 -11.94
CA THR A 1 -13.12 -6.75 -12.92
C THR A 1 -11.62 -6.99 -13.09
N GLN A 2 -10.98 -6.45 -14.14
CA GLN A 2 -9.54 -6.63 -14.38
C GLN A 2 -8.67 -6.27 -13.15
N THR A 3 -9.08 -5.27 -12.37
CA THR A 3 -8.44 -4.85 -11.12
C THR A 3 -8.47 -5.96 -10.06
N THR A 4 -9.62 -6.61 -9.84
CA THR A 4 -9.75 -7.72 -8.89
C THR A 4 -8.81 -8.88 -9.22
N ASP A 5 -8.62 -9.17 -10.51
CA ASP A 5 -7.73 -10.25 -10.96
C ASP A 5 -6.25 -9.92 -10.70
N ILE A 6 -5.86 -8.65 -10.87
CA ILE A 6 -4.51 -8.18 -10.51
C ILE A 6 -4.31 -8.31 -8.99
N PHE A 7 -5.31 -7.97 -8.18
CA PHE A 7 -5.23 -8.17 -6.72
C PHE A 7 -5.10 -9.64 -6.35
N ARG A 8 -5.91 -10.54 -6.94
CA ARG A 8 -5.79 -12.00 -6.74
C ARG A 8 -4.40 -12.51 -7.07
N LEU A 9 -3.83 -12.09 -8.20
CA LEU A 9 -2.47 -12.47 -8.60
C LEU A 9 -1.43 -11.99 -7.58
N ASN A 10 -1.55 -10.77 -7.07
CA ASN A 10 -0.61 -10.24 -6.07
C ASN A 10 -0.76 -10.94 -4.72
N ILE A 11 -1.98 -11.26 -4.29
CA ILE A 11 -2.23 -12.06 -3.08
C ILE A 11 -1.57 -13.43 -3.20
N ALA A 12 -1.77 -14.13 -4.33
CA ALA A 12 -1.16 -15.44 -4.57
C ALA A 12 0.37 -15.38 -4.52
N LYS A 13 0.97 -14.38 -5.17
CA LYS A 13 2.42 -14.15 -5.11
C LYS A 13 2.91 -13.86 -3.69
N LEU A 14 2.20 -13.00 -2.96
CA LEU A 14 2.57 -12.65 -1.60
C LEU A 14 2.50 -13.87 -0.66
N LYS A 15 1.50 -14.74 -0.81
CA LYS A 15 1.41 -16.01 -0.06
C LYS A 15 2.62 -16.91 -0.28
N VAL A 16 3.08 -17.02 -1.52
CA VAL A 16 4.28 -17.81 -1.84
C VAL A 16 5.51 -17.20 -1.18
N MET A 17 5.73 -15.90 -1.37
CA MET A 17 6.88 -15.17 -0.80
C MET A 17 6.90 -15.26 0.73
N GLU A 18 5.75 -15.11 1.39
CA GLU A 18 5.63 -15.18 2.84
C GLU A 18 5.84 -16.60 3.37
N SER A 19 5.39 -17.62 2.64
CA SER A 19 5.68 -19.01 2.99
C SER A 19 7.18 -19.31 2.91
N GLU A 20 7.86 -18.81 1.87
CA GLU A 20 9.32 -18.96 1.72
C GLU A 20 10.06 -18.19 2.82
N ARG A 21 9.68 -16.94 3.09
CA ARG A 21 10.24 -16.13 4.17
C ARG A 21 10.11 -16.84 5.52
N HIS A 22 8.91 -17.32 5.86
CA HIS A 22 8.66 -18.05 7.09
C HIS A 22 9.55 -19.30 7.22
N LYS A 23 9.70 -20.08 6.13
CA LYS A 23 10.60 -21.26 6.12
C LYS A 23 12.07 -20.88 6.33
N MET A 24 12.51 -19.74 5.81
CA MET A 24 13.90 -19.29 5.90
C MET A 24 14.25 -18.64 7.23
N THR A 25 13.35 -17.83 7.79
CA THR A 25 13.64 -17.02 9.00
C THR A 25 13.05 -17.60 10.28
N GLY A 26 12.03 -18.48 10.18
CA GLY A 26 11.26 -18.96 11.32
C GLY A 26 10.31 -17.92 11.91
N GLU A 27 10.29 -16.68 11.40
CA GLU A 27 9.38 -15.64 11.86
C GLU A 27 7.94 -15.94 11.43
N PRO A 28 6.91 -15.53 12.20
CA PRO A 28 5.52 -15.79 11.86
C PRO A 28 5.16 -15.34 10.43
N ALA A 29 4.45 -16.20 9.70
CA ALA A 29 3.95 -15.89 8.37
C ALA A 29 2.86 -14.82 8.44
N LEU A 30 2.79 -13.97 7.41
CA LEU A 30 1.74 -12.96 7.28
C LEU A 30 0.36 -13.61 7.13
N ALA A 31 -0.56 -13.27 8.03
CA ALA A 31 -1.96 -13.63 7.94
C ALA A 31 -2.67 -12.67 6.97
N ILE A 32 -2.91 -13.14 5.74
CA ILE A 32 -3.51 -12.36 4.67
C ILE A 32 -5.04 -12.54 4.70
N LYS A 33 -5.78 -11.45 4.82
CA LYS A 33 -7.25 -11.43 4.79
C LYS A 33 -7.75 -11.22 3.36
N ASP A 34 -7.65 -12.27 2.54
CA ASP A 34 -8.00 -12.24 1.11
C ASP A 34 -9.35 -11.55 0.82
N ASP A 35 -10.41 -11.95 1.52
CA ASP A 35 -11.76 -11.45 1.29
C ASP A 35 -11.86 -9.93 1.51
N GLU A 36 -11.27 -9.43 2.59
CA GLU A 36 -11.25 -7.99 2.89
C GLU A 36 -10.45 -7.18 1.86
N ILE A 37 -9.34 -7.74 1.39
CA ILE A 37 -8.48 -7.11 0.38
C ILE A 37 -9.18 -7.06 -0.98
N LEU A 38 -9.92 -8.12 -1.34
CA LEU A 38 -10.70 -8.17 -2.57
C LEU A 38 -11.93 -7.26 -2.51
N GLU A 39 -12.56 -7.13 -1.33
CA GLU A 39 -13.61 -6.15 -1.08
C GLU A 39 -13.07 -4.72 -1.27
N PHE A 40 -11.89 -4.42 -0.69
CA PHE A 40 -11.20 -3.16 -0.91
C PHE A 40 -10.94 -2.90 -2.40
N ALA A 41 -10.43 -3.88 -3.14
CA ALA A 41 -10.13 -3.72 -4.57
C ALA A 41 -11.38 -3.41 -5.39
N THR A 42 -12.50 -4.04 -5.04
CA THR A 42 -13.80 -3.82 -5.69
C THR A 42 -14.30 -2.41 -5.41
N LYS A 43 -14.37 -2.02 -4.13
CA LYS A 43 -14.79 -0.68 -3.71
C LYS A 43 -13.90 0.43 -4.27
N HIS A 44 -12.58 0.24 -4.21
CA HIS A 44 -11.60 1.19 -4.76
C HIS A 44 -11.85 1.43 -6.25
N TYR A 45 -12.12 0.37 -7.01
CA TYR A 45 -12.43 0.51 -8.43
C TYR A 45 -13.78 1.19 -8.67
N GLU A 46 -14.83 0.81 -7.93
CA GLU A 46 -16.16 1.43 -8.08
C GLU A 46 -16.15 2.92 -7.74
N ASP A 47 -15.50 3.30 -6.64
CA ASP A 47 -15.41 4.68 -6.17
C ASP A 47 -14.58 5.56 -7.13
N LEU A 48 -13.57 4.98 -7.79
CA LEU A 48 -12.61 5.72 -8.61
C LEU A 48 -12.76 5.48 -10.11
N ALA A 49 -13.66 4.61 -10.57
CA ALA A 49 -13.91 4.31 -11.99
C ALA A 49 -14.29 5.56 -12.80
N ARG A 50 -14.81 6.60 -12.13
CA ARG A 50 -15.15 7.90 -12.75
C ARG A 50 -14.05 8.96 -12.60
N SER A 51 -12.87 8.59 -12.11
CA SER A 51 -11.76 9.50 -11.82
C SER A 51 -10.42 8.97 -12.34
N THR A 52 -9.41 9.83 -12.43
CA THR A 52 -8.02 9.43 -12.73
C THR A 52 -7.31 8.75 -11.54
N GLY A 53 -8.03 8.41 -10.47
CA GLY A 53 -7.47 7.91 -9.22
C GLY A 53 -7.33 6.39 -9.11
N CYS A 54 -7.79 5.62 -10.10
CA CYS A 54 -7.65 4.16 -10.11
C CYS A 54 -6.19 3.74 -10.17
N TRP A 55 -5.78 2.85 -9.25
CA TRP A 55 -4.43 2.31 -9.28
C TRP A 55 -4.17 1.46 -10.52
N ASN A 56 -3.08 1.77 -11.21
CA ASN A 56 -2.53 0.91 -12.26
C ASN A 56 -1.76 -0.28 -11.65
N GLY A 57 -1.40 -1.25 -12.49
CA GLY A 57 -0.74 -2.48 -12.05
C GLY A 57 0.58 -2.26 -11.27
N ARG A 58 1.31 -1.16 -11.48
CA ARG A 58 2.52 -0.83 -10.70
C ARG A 58 2.14 -0.27 -9.33
N GLN A 59 1.17 0.64 -9.28
CA GLN A 59 0.65 1.18 -8.02
C GLN A 59 0.11 0.06 -7.12
N ILE A 60 -0.63 -0.90 -7.70
CA ILE A 60 -1.13 -2.07 -6.96
C ILE A 60 0.05 -2.86 -6.37
N ARG A 61 1.06 -3.22 -7.17
CA ARG A 61 2.24 -3.95 -6.65
C ARG A 61 2.95 -3.21 -5.51
N ASN A 62 3.19 -1.92 -5.70
CA ASN A 62 3.82 -1.09 -4.67
C ASN A 62 2.96 -1.03 -3.40
N ALA A 63 1.64 -0.94 -3.55
CA ALA A 63 0.71 -0.94 -2.42
C ALA A 63 0.80 -2.24 -1.62
N PHE A 64 0.89 -3.40 -2.28
CA PHE A 64 1.10 -4.68 -1.60
C PHE A 64 2.41 -4.71 -0.81
N GLN A 65 3.52 -4.21 -1.39
CA GLN A 65 4.81 -4.14 -0.70
C GLN A 65 4.74 -3.25 0.54
N ILE A 66 4.20 -2.04 0.41
CA ILE A 66 4.07 -1.09 1.52
C ILE A 66 3.14 -1.67 2.59
N ALA A 67 1.99 -2.22 2.21
CA ALA A 67 1.03 -2.78 3.14
C ALA A 67 1.62 -4.00 3.89
N SER A 68 2.36 -4.88 3.23
CA SER A 68 3.05 -6.00 3.91
C SER A 68 4.11 -5.50 4.90
N SER A 69 4.90 -4.48 4.53
CA SER A 69 5.88 -3.90 5.44
C SER A 69 5.23 -3.23 6.66
N LEU A 70 4.10 -2.55 6.46
CA LEU A 70 3.32 -1.97 7.56
C LEU A 70 2.75 -3.05 8.49
N ALA A 71 2.28 -4.18 7.95
CA ALA A 71 1.76 -5.29 8.75
C ALA A 71 2.86 -5.88 9.66
N LEU A 72 4.05 -6.12 9.10
CA LEU A 72 5.21 -6.62 9.84
C LEU A 72 5.66 -5.61 10.91
N HIS A 73 5.75 -4.33 10.56
CA HIS A 73 6.15 -3.29 11.51
C HIS A 73 5.16 -3.14 12.67
N ASN A 74 3.85 -3.13 12.39
CA ASN A 74 2.82 -3.07 13.43
C ASN A 74 2.91 -4.28 14.36
N TYR A 75 3.13 -5.48 13.80
CA TYR A 75 3.31 -6.70 14.59
C TYR A 75 4.50 -6.60 15.53
N THR A 76 5.68 -6.18 15.04
CA THR A 76 6.87 -6.03 15.89
C THR A 76 6.60 -5.06 17.03
N LYS A 77 5.99 -3.90 16.71
CA LYS A 77 5.64 -2.89 17.71
C LYS A 77 4.65 -3.42 18.77
N ASP A 78 3.63 -4.15 18.35
CA ASP A 78 2.62 -4.70 19.25
C ASP A 78 3.18 -5.85 20.10
N ALA A 79 4.07 -6.68 19.53
CA ALA A 79 4.76 -7.74 20.24
C ALA A 79 5.70 -7.19 21.32
N ASP A 80 6.48 -6.14 21.00
CA ASP A 80 7.34 -5.45 21.96
C ASP A 80 6.53 -4.81 23.10
N ALA A 81 5.41 -4.18 22.76
CA ALA A 81 4.50 -3.57 23.73
C ALA A 81 3.84 -4.62 24.65
N ALA A 82 3.43 -5.77 24.10
CA ALA A 82 2.88 -6.88 24.88
C ALA A 82 3.93 -7.45 25.83
N ARG A 83 5.15 -7.67 25.35
CA ARG A 83 6.28 -8.16 26.15
C ARG A 83 6.61 -7.21 27.30
N ALA A 84 6.63 -5.90 27.07
CA ALA A 84 6.84 -4.89 28.10
C ALA A 84 5.76 -4.92 29.20
N LYS A 85 4.55 -5.37 28.87
CA LYS A 85 3.41 -5.51 29.79
C LYS A 85 3.26 -6.92 30.38
N GLY A 86 4.16 -7.85 30.06
CA GLY A 86 4.05 -9.27 30.47
C GLY A 86 2.86 -10.00 29.84
N GLN A 87 2.35 -9.51 28.71
CA GLN A 87 1.24 -10.09 27.97
C GLN A 87 1.75 -10.98 26.83
N LEU A 88 0.90 -11.90 26.37
CA LEU A 88 1.19 -12.68 25.17
C LEU A 88 1.19 -11.76 23.93
N PRO A 89 2.23 -11.85 23.07
CA PRO A 89 2.27 -11.09 21.83
C PRO A 89 1.18 -11.58 20.86
N PRO A 90 0.83 -10.78 19.84
CA PRO A 90 -0.04 -11.23 18.76
C PRO A 90 0.49 -12.52 18.11
N ALA A 91 -0.39 -13.35 17.55
CA ALA A 91 0.00 -14.63 16.97
C ALA A 91 0.73 -14.48 15.62
N ALA A 92 0.37 -13.48 14.82
CA ALA A 92 0.94 -13.24 13.49
C ALA A 92 0.73 -11.78 13.04
N PRO A 93 1.59 -11.26 12.16
CA PRO A 93 1.31 -10.03 11.44
C PRO A 93 0.09 -10.20 10.55
N VAL A 94 -0.78 -9.18 10.48
CA VAL A 94 -2.05 -9.25 9.74
C VAL A 94 -2.05 -8.23 8.60
N LEU A 95 -2.30 -8.70 7.39
CA LEU A 95 -2.55 -7.86 6.22
C LEU A 95 -4.06 -7.84 5.95
N ASP A 96 -4.68 -6.72 6.31
CA ASP A 96 -6.11 -6.44 6.15
C ASP A 96 -6.37 -5.25 5.22
N ARG A 97 -7.65 -4.95 4.96
CA ARG A 97 -8.03 -3.80 4.12
C ARG A 97 -7.55 -2.45 4.67
N ARG A 98 -7.37 -2.32 5.99
CA ARG A 98 -7.06 -1.03 6.64
C ARG A 98 -5.67 -0.53 6.25
N LEU A 99 -4.75 -1.44 5.98
CA LEU A 99 -3.42 -1.08 5.48
C LEU A 99 -3.50 -0.55 4.04
N PHE A 100 -4.36 -1.12 3.20
CA PHE A 100 -4.62 -0.60 1.86
C PHE A 100 -5.33 0.77 1.88
N ASP A 101 -6.29 0.96 2.80
CA ASP A 101 -6.93 2.26 3.03
C ASP A 101 -5.88 3.33 3.39
N LYS A 102 -4.91 3.00 4.27
CA LYS A 102 -3.79 3.91 4.61
C LYS A 102 -2.92 4.24 3.39
N VAL A 103 -2.57 3.25 2.58
CA VAL A 103 -1.78 3.47 1.35
C VAL A 103 -2.55 4.37 0.38
N GLN A 104 -3.86 4.18 0.24
CA GLN A 104 -4.71 5.03 -0.59
C GLN A 104 -4.75 6.47 -0.09
N MET A 105 -4.97 6.68 1.21
CA MET A 105 -4.96 8.01 1.81
C MET A 105 -3.61 8.72 1.61
N SER A 106 -2.51 8.00 1.79
CA SER A 106 -1.15 8.53 1.58
C SER A 106 -0.91 8.91 0.11
N THR A 107 -1.33 8.07 -0.83
CA THR A 107 -1.21 8.31 -2.27
C THR A 107 -2.02 9.55 -2.69
N GLN A 108 -3.28 9.64 -2.26
CA GLN A 108 -4.13 10.80 -2.54
C GLN A 108 -3.59 12.10 -1.92
N SER A 109 -3.04 12.02 -0.70
CA SER A 109 -2.43 13.18 -0.05
C SER A 109 -1.22 13.66 -0.84
N PHE A 110 -0.34 12.73 -1.26
CA PHE A 110 0.81 13.04 -2.09
C PHE A 110 0.41 13.67 -3.43
N ASP A 111 -0.56 13.10 -4.14
CA ASP A 111 -1.06 13.65 -5.41
C ASP A 111 -1.63 15.06 -5.23
N LYS A 112 -2.33 15.32 -4.12
CA LYS A 112 -2.85 16.66 -3.78
C LYS A 112 -1.72 17.64 -3.49
N HIS A 113 -0.67 17.21 -2.79
CA HIS A 113 0.52 18.03 -2.54
C HIS A 113 1.24 18.37 -3.85
N MET A 114 1.48 17.39 -4.71
CA MET A 114 2.11 17.59 -6.03
C MET A 114 1.33 18.56 -6.90
N LYS A 115 0.01 18.41 -7.02
CA LYS A 115 -0.82 19.36 -7.80
C LYS A 115 -0.79 20.79 -7.26
N LYS A 116 -0.73 20.93 -5.93
CA LYS A 116 -0.63 22.26 -5.27
C LYS A 116 0.74 22.89 -5.52
N GLU A 117 1.79 22.10 -5.64
CA GLU A 117 3.14 22.56 -5.93
C GLU A 117 3.35 22.84 -7.42
N GLU A 118 2.82 22.02 -8.33
CA GLU A 118 2.80 22.28 -9.78
C GLU A 118 2.19 23.65 -10.11
N GLY A 119 1.09 24.01 -9.45
CA GLY A 119 0.48 25.34 -9.59
C GLY A 119 1.32 26.51 -9.02
N LYS A 120 2.33 26.24 -8.19
CA LYS A 120 3.29 27.25 -7.70
C LYS A 120 4.52 27.39 -8.59
N TYR A 121 4.91 26.34 -9.31
CA TYR A 121 6.04 26.39 -10.24
C TYR A 121 5.70 27.18 -11.51
N ASP A 122 4.43 27.21 -11.92
CA ASP A 122 3.98 27.99 -13.08
C ASP A 122 4.01 29.52 -12.82
N ASP A 123 3.80 29.95 -11.57
CA ASP A 123 3.75 31.37 -11.17
C ASP A 123 5.13 32.00 -10.91
N GLY A 124 6.21 31.22 -11.04
CA GLY A 124 7.57 31.60 -10.65
C GLY A 124 8.67 31.37 -11.70
N LEU A 125 8.31 30.93 -12.91
CA LEU A 125 9.30 30.79 -13.99
C LEU A 125 9.43 32.13 -14.73
N PRO A 126 10.55 32.87 -14.61
CA PRO A 126 10.84 33.90 -15.59
C PRO A 126 10.95 33.19 -16.95
N LEU A 127 10.12 33.63 -17.91
CA LEU A 127 10.19 33.23 -19.31
C LEU A 127 11.65 33.29 -19.75
N ARG A 128 12.28 32.13 -19.85
CA ARG A 128 13.67 31.99 -20.27
C ARG A 128 13.75 32.29 -21.76
N ALA A 129 13.84 33.58 -22.10
CA ALA A 129 14.26 34.03 -23.41
C ALA A 129 15.75 33.68 -23.58
N THR A 130 16.04 32.54 -24.20
CA THR A 130 17.39 32.21 -24.67
C THR A 130 17.29 31.38 -25.94
N PHE A 131 17.22 32.03 -27.11
CA PHE A 131 18.32 32.25 -28.06
C PHE A 131 17.73 32.56 -29.44
N GLN A 132 17.91 33.79 -29.92
CA GLN A 132 17.84 34.12 -31.35
C GLN A 132 19.23 33.83 -31.94
N GLU A 133 19.27 33.08 -33.04
CA GLU A 133 20.38 33.10 -34.00
C GLU A 133 20.21 34.30 -34.96
#